data_AF-A0A258IGX5-F1
#
_entry.id   AF-A0A258IGX5-F1
#
_cell.length_a   1.000
_cell.length_b   1.000
_cell.length_c   1.000
_cell.angle_alpha   90.00
_cell.angle_beta   90.00
_cell.angle_gamma   90.00
#
_symmetry.space_group_name_H-M   'P 1'
#
loop_
_entity.id
_entity.type
_entity.pdbx_description
1 polymer ?
#
loop_
_entity_poly.entity_id
_entity_poly.type
_entity_poly.pdbx_seq_one_letter_code
_entity_poly.pdbx_strand_id
1 'polypeptide(L)'
;MFIGPMGRRAFMLGASAFILAGCVSTGQTVPTMTPVAEIEPEPVVPLMYAALPNEQFPIPEVDVSKVDQKWWRTEVDYPTGEKVGTVVVDTPNRYLYHVRSNGRATRYGVGVGRDGFAWAGQGHIAYKREWPRWRPPNEMVAR
;
A
#
# COMPACT_ATOMS: atom_id res chain seq x y z
N MET A 1 60.40 -36.10 63.18
CA MET A 1 61.63 -35.65 62.52
C MET A 1 61.73 -36.34 61.17
N PHE A 2 61.23 -35.72 60.10
CA PHE A 2 61.52 -36.11 58.71
C PHE A 2 61.33 -34.87 57.83
N ILE A 3 62.44 -34.24 57.41
CA ILE A 3 62.47 -33.17 56.42
C ILE A 3 63.30 -33.71 55.26
N GLY A 4 62.65 -33.91 54.11
CA GLY A 4 63.32 -34.25 52.85
C GLY A 4 63.90 -33.01 52.17
N PRO A 5 65.03 -33.12 51.45
CA PRO A 5 65.75 -31.98 50.90
C PRO A 5 65.17 -31.45 49.59
N MET A 6 65.22 -30.12 49.46
CA MET A 6 64.84 -29.33 48.29
C MET A 6 65.80 -29.56 47.12
N GLY A 7 65.24 -29.94 45.96
CA GLY A 7 65.87 -29.80 44.64
C GLY A 7 65.63 -28.39 44.10
N ARG A 8 66.65 -27.69 43.61
CA ARG A 8 67.26 -27.78 42.27
C ARG A 8 66.73 -26.65 41.37
N ARG A 9 67.66 -25.73 41.06
CA ARG A 9 67.85 -25.08 39.74
C ARG A 9 66.72 -24.13 39.34
N ALA A 10 66.91 -22.83 39.58
CA ALA A 10 67.49 -21.90 38.60
C ALA A 10 66.60 -21.68 37.38
N PHE A 11 66.01 -20.48 37.26
CA PHE A 11 66.22 -19.60 36.11
C PHE A 11 65.55 -18.25 36.36
N MET A 12 66.31 -17.16 36.21
CA MET A 12 65.77 -15.82 36.06
C MET A 12 65.04 -15.68 34.71
N LEU A 13 64.00 -14.83 34.67
CA LEU A 13 63.63 -13.87 33.60
C LEU A 13 62.10 -13.66 33.60
N GLY A 14 61.62 -12.42 33.64
CA GLY A 14 60.22 -12.14 33.29
C GLY A 14 59.63 -10.81 33.79
N ALA A 15 59.85 -9.75 33.01
CA ALA A 15 59.10 -8.50 32.89
C ALA A 15 57.76 -8.38 33.64
N SER A 16 57.69 -7.44 34.60
CA SER A 16 56.44 -6.91 35.15
C SER A 16 56.03 -5.62 34.43
N ALA A 17 55.14 -5.78 33.45
CA ALA A 17 54.42 -4.70 32.78
C ALA A 17 52.95 -4.78 33.16
N PHE A 18 52.37 -3.74 33.78
CA PHE A 18 50.94 -3.42 33.69
C PHE A 18 50.75 -1.90 33.86
N ILE A 19 50.67 -1.20 32.73
CA ILE A 19 50.25 0.20 32.64
C ILE A 19 48.72 0.22 32.79
N LEU A 20 48.20 0.92 33.79
CA LEU A 20 46.77 1.20 33.95
C LEU A 20 46.30 2.14 32.82
N ALA A 21 45.68 1.58 31.78
CA ALA A 21 44.96 2.35 30.77
C ALA A 21 43.52 2.61 31.25
N GLY A 22 43.27 3.80 31.81
CA GLY A 22 41.93 4.28 32.11
C GLY A 22 41.25 4.78 30.83
N CYS A 23 40.13 4.17 30.43
CA CYS A 23 39.28 4.72 29.38
C CYS A 23 38.47 5.88 29.96
N VAL A 24 38.76 7.12 29.57
CA VAL A 24 37.86 8.25 29.81
C VAL A 24 36.77 8.21 28.74
N SER A 25 35.54 7.92 29.15
CA SER A 25 34.38 7.99 28.26
C SER A 25 33.91 9.43 28.19
N THR A 26 34.40 10.18 27.22
CA THR A 26 33.87 11.51 26.90
C THR A 26 32.47 11.34 26.32
N GLY A 27 31.44 11.69 27.09
CA GLY A 27 30.05 11.66 26.62
C GLY A 27 29.83 12.69 25.51
N GLN A 28 29.61 12.21 24.29
CA GLN A 28 29.11 13.05 23.20
C GLN A 28 27.63 13.36 23.46
N THR A 29 27.31 14.63 23.67
CA THR A 29 25.94 15.13 23.58
C THR A 29 25.51 15.09 22.12
N VAL A 30 24.72 14.10 21.74
CA VAL A 30 24.06 14.06 20.43
C VAL A 30 23.02 15.18 20.42
N PRO A 31 23.12 16.17 19.51
CA PRO A 31 22.07 17.19 19.40
C PRO A 31 20.77 16.51 18.98
N THR A 32 19.68 16.80 19.71
CA THR A 32 18.33 16.39 19.35
C THR A 32 18.00 16.94 17.96
N MET A 33 18.06 16.07 16.94
CA MET A 33 17.55 16.40 15.61
C MET A 33 16.03 16.59 15.73
N THR A 34 15.56 17.80 15.44
CA THR A 34 14.13 18.04 15.23
C THR A 34 13.68 17.14 14.08
N PRO A 35 12.63 16.31 14.22
CA PRO A 35 12.15 15.52 13.10
C PRO A 35 11.74 16.48 11.98
N VAL A 36 12.48 16.44 10.87
CA VAL A 36 12.07 17.05 9.61
C VAL A 36 10.73 16.41 9.28
N ALA A 37 9.69 17.23 9.12
CA ALA A 37 8.39 16.75 8.69
C ALA A 37 8.60 15.92 7.42
N GLU A 38 8.26 14.63 7.50
CA GLU A 38 8.33 13.73 6.36
C GLU A 38 7.40 14.29 5.28
N ILE A 39 7.98 14.73 4.18
CA ILE A 39 7.22 15.16 3.01
C ILE A 39 6.57 13.88 2.48
N GLU A 40 5.30 13.67 2.79
CA GLU A 40 4.54 12.57 2.20
C GLU A 40 4.59 12.76 0.68
N PRO A 41 5.06 11.75 -0.08
CA PRO A 41 5.15 11.88 -1.53
C PRO A 41 3.76 12.12 -2.12
N GLU A 42 3.65 13.13 -2.96
CA GLU A 42 2.41 13.43 -3.69
C GLU A 42 1.89 12.16 -4.37
N PRO A 43 0.60 11.83 -4.22
CA PRO A 43 0.06 10.60 -4.75
C PRO A 43 0.10 10.63 -6.28
N VAL A 44 0.66 9.58 -6.89
CA VAL A 44 0.75 9.46 -8.34
C VAL A 44 -0.64 9.34 -8.93
N VAL A 45 -1.08 10.37 -9.66
CA VAL A 45 -2.39 10.39 -10.32
C VAL A 45 -2.40 9.32 -11.42
N PRO A 46 -3.36 8.38 -11.38
CA PRO A 46 -3.44 7.35 -12.40
C PRO A 46 -3.73 7.90 -13.81
N LEU A 47 -2.99 7.42 -14.83
CA LEU A 47 -3.07 7.94 -16.22
C LEU A 47 -4.47 7.97 -16.84
N MET A 48 -5.40 7.14 -16.36
CA MET A 48 -6.78 7.11 -16.87
C MET A 48 -7.63 8.32 -16.47
N TYR A 49 -7.13 9.21 -15.61
CA TYR A 49 -7.77 10.48 -15.30
C TYR A 49 -7.32 11.65 -16.19
N ALA A 50 -6.31 11.42 -17.03
CA ALA A 50 -5.85 12.42 -17.99
C ALA A 50 -6.90 12.69 -19.09
N ALA A 51 -6.80 13.86 -19.72
CA ALA A 51 -7.66 14.22 -20.84
C ALA A 51 -7.49 13.26 -22.03
N LEU A 52 -8.59 12.94 -22.72
CA LEU A 52 -8.62 12.17 -23.96
C LEU A 52 -9.26 13.01 -25.07
N PRO A 53 -8.49 13.89 -25.75
CA PRO A 53 -9.04 14.82 -26.74
C PRO A 53 -9.41 14.19 -28.08
N ASN A 54 -8.89 12.98 -28.37
CA ASN A 54 -9.04 12.29 -29.66
C ASN A 54 -10.18 11.26 -29.69
N GLU A 55 -10.97 11.17 -28.61
CA GLU A 55 -12.17 10.31 -28.55
C GLU A 55 -13.30 10.84 -29.44
N GLN A 56 -14.27 9.98 -29.79
CA GLN A 56 -15.47 10.40 -30.54
C GLN A 56 -16.18 11.59 -29.87
N PHE A 57 -16.22 11.56 -28.53
CA PHE A 57 -16.63 12.68 -27.69
C PHE A 57 -15.45 13.04 -26.78
N PRO A 58 -14.80 14.19 -26.97
CA PRO A 58 -13.61 14.56 -26.20
C PRO A 58 -13.86 14.54 -24.69
N ILE A 59 -12.99 13.84 -23.97
CA ILE A 59 -13.09 13.70 -22.50
C ILE A 59 -12.10 14.68 -21.87
N PRO A 60 -12.57 15.67 -21.07
CA PRO A 60 -11.68 16.56 -20.34
C PRO A 60 -10.95 15.82 -19.23
N GLU A 61 -9.85 16.39 -18.75
CA GLU A 61 -9.15 15.88 -17.58
C GLU A 61 -10.07 15.88 -16.35
N VAL A 62 -9.95 14.84 -15.52
CA VAL A 62 -10.69 14.74 -14.27
C VAL A 62 -9.99 15.57 -13.20
N ASP A 63 -10.73 16.49 -12.58
CA ASP A 63 -10.26 17.23 -11.41
C ASP A 63 -10.22 16.31 -10.18
N VAL A 64 -9.09 15.62 -10.00
CA VAL A 64 -8.87 14.66 -8.92
C VAL A 64 -8.86 15.29 -7.53
N SER A 65 -8.68 16.62 -7.42
CA SER A 65 -8.75 17.33 -6.13
C SER A 65 -10.14 17.25 -5.49
N LYS A 66 -11.18 17.04 -6.30
CA LYS A 66 -12.57 16.87 -5.86
C LYS A 66 -12.91 15.43 -5.47
N VAL A 67 -12.00 14.49 -5.67
CA VAL A 67 -12.22 13.06 -5.41
C VAL A 67 -11.22 12.59 -4.38
N ASP A 68 -11.72 12.25 -3.19
CA ASP A 68 -10.90 11.63 -2.14
C ASP A 68 -10.16 10.41 -2.69
N GLN A 69 -8.85 10.34 -2.42
CA GLN A 69 -7.92 9.35 -2.93
C GLN A 69 -8.36 7.91 -2.67
N LYS A 70 -9.11 7.64 -1.59
CA LYS A 70 -9.63 6.30 -1.33
C LYS A 70 -10.51 5.74 -2.44
N TRP A 71 -11.15 6.62 -3.22
CA TRP A 71 -12.02 6.27 -4.34
C TRP A 71 -11.29 6.11 -5.67
N TRP A 72 -10.00 6.45 -5.72
CA TRP A 72 -9.24 6.34 -6.95
C TRP A 72 -9.11 4.88 -7.37
N ARG A 73 -8.90 4.69 -8.66
CA ARG A 73 -8.56 3.38 -9.20
C ARG A 73 -7.23 2.92 -8.61
N THR A 74 -7.24 1.77 -7.94
CA THR A 74 -6.04 1.23 -7.28
C THR A 74 -5.97 -0.27 -7.49
N GLU A 75 -4.77 -0.79 -7.73
CA GLU A 75 -4.54 -2.23 -7.66
C GLU A 75 -4.32 -2.65 -6.22
N VAL A 76 -5.09 -3.63 -5.76
CA VAL A 76 -5.08 -4.10 -4.37
C VAL A 76 -4.91 -5.61 -4.32
N ASP A 77 -4.36 -6.09 -3.22
CA ASP A 77 -4.43 -7.51 -2.88
C ASP A 77 -5.88 -7.89 -2.64
N TYR A 78 -6.31 -8.96 -3.30
CA TYR A 78 -7.69 -9.42 -3.29
C TYR A 78 -7.71 -10.95 -3.42
N PRO A 79 -7.39 -11.68 -2.33
CA PRO A 79 -7.50 -13.13 -2.31
C PRO A 79 -8.98 -13.51 -2.43
N THR A 80 -9.35 -14.11 -3.56
CA THR A 80 -10.73 -14.51 -3.85
C THR A 80 -10.75 -15.86 -4.55
N GLY A 81 -11.85 -16.61 -4.39
CA GLY A 81 -12.14 -17.81 -5.16
C GLY A 81 -12.77 -17.52 -6.53
N GLU A 82 -13.06 -16.25 -6.82
CA GLU A 82 -13.65 -15.84 -8.09
C GLU A 82 -12.66 -15.96 -9.26
N LYS A 83 -13.19 -16.21 -10.46
CA LYS A 83 -12.37 -16.35 -11.67
C LYS A 83 -11.78 -15.00 -12.08
N VAL A 84 -10.58 -15.01 -12.66
CA VAL A 84 -9.99 -13.82 -13.30
C VAL A 84 -10.95 -13.25 -14.35
N GLY A 85 -11.14 -11.92 -14.34
CA GLY A 85 -12.11 -11.23 -15.19
C GLY A 85 -13.50 -11.05 -14.56
N THR A 86 -13.76 -11.66 -13.41
CA THR A 86 -15.01 -11.46 -12.66
C THR A 86 -15.06 -10.03 -12.11
N VAL A 87 -16.25 -9.44 -12.10
CA VAL A 87 -16.53 -8.16 -11.47
C VAL A 87 -17.33 -8.40 -10.20
N VAL A 88 -16.77 -8.03 -9.07
CA VAL A 88 -17.43 -8.12 -7.76
C VAL A 88 -17.83 -6.71 -7.33
N VAL A 89 -19.10 -6.50 -7.02
CA VAL A 89 -19.61 -5.21 -6.54
C VAL A 89 -19.95 -5.34 -5.06
N ASP A 90 -19.24 -4.57 -4.24
CA ASP A 90 -19.47 -4.43 -2.80
C ASP A 90 -20.26 -3.14 -2.57
N THR A 91 -21.59 -3.28 -2.61
CA THR A 91 -22.53 -2.17 -2.46
C THR A 91 -22.42 -1.45 -1.11
N PRO A 92 -22.31 -2.15 0.05
CA PRO A 92 -22.10 -1.50 1.34
C PRO A 92 -20.86 -0.60 1.40
N ASN A 93 -19.73 -1.08 0.85
CA ASN A 93 -18.47 -0.34 0.87
C ASN A 93 -18.30 0.60 -0.34
N ARG A 94 -19.23 0.56 -1.31
CA ARG A 94 -19.20 1.35 -2.56
C ARG A 94 -17.94 1.13 -3.39
N TYR A 95 -17.52 -0.12 -3.47
CA TYR A 95 -16.38 -0.53 -4.30
C TYR A 95 -16.79 -1.55 -5.36
N LEU A 96 -16.15 -1.45 -6.50
CA LEU A 96 -16.15 -2.48 -7.54
C LEU A 96 -14.74 -3.04 -7.68
N TYR A 97 -14.63 -4.36 -7.73
CA TYR A 97 -13.37 -5.09 -7.91
C TYR A 97 -13.42 -5.84 -9.24
N HIS A 98 -12.46 -5.55 -10.11
CA HIS A 98 -12.20 -6.35 -11.30
C HIS A 98 -11.06 -7.33 -10.98
N VAL A 99 -11.39 -8.62 -10.87
CA VAL A 99 -10.46 -9.67 -10.45
C VAL A 99 -9.36 -9.87 -11.49
N ARG A 100 -8.11 -9.83 -11.04
CA ARG A 100 -6.89 -10.03 -11.83
C ARG A 100 -6.21 -11.34 -11.42
N SER A 101 -5.16 -11.72 -12.13
CA SER A 101 -4.32 -12.85 -11.75
C SER A 101 -3.54 -12.56 -10.45
N ASN A 102 -2.95 -13.61 -9.86
CA ASN A 102 -2.05 -13.52 -8.71
C ASN A 102 -2.71 -12.99 -7.41
N GLY A 103 -4.01 -13.22 -7.23
CA GLY A 103 -4.72 -12.78 -6.03
C GLY A 103 -4.82 -11.25 -5.91
N ARG A 104 -4.90 -10.56 -7.06
CA ARG A 104 -4.99 -9.10 -7.16
C ARG A 104 -6.34 -8.70 -7.76
N ALA A 105 -6.77 -7.47 -7.51
CA ALA A 105 -7.89 -6.86 -8.22
C ALA A 105 -7.62 -5.39 -8.49
N THR A 106 -8.23 -4.87 -9.55
CA THR A 106 -8.35 -3.42 -9.72
C THR A 106 -9.62 -2.95 -9.01
N ARG A 107 -9.47 -2.16 -7.97
CA ARG A 107 -10.57 -1.55 -7.20
C ARG A 107 -10.96 -0.20 -7.81
N TYR A 108 -12.25 0.08 -7.83
CA TYR A 108 -12.86 1.34 -8.26
C TYR A 108 -13.84 1.82 -7.21
N GLY A 109 -13.81 3.11 -6.85
CA GLY A 109 -14.93 3.73 -6.15
C GLY A 109 -16.14 3.86 -7.05
N VAL A 110 -17.33 3.51 -6.57
CA VAL A 110 -18.57 3.57 -7.36
C VAL A 110 -19.67 4.34 -6.64
N GLY A 111 -20.45 5.10 -7.40
CA GLY A 111 -21.71 5.66 -6.92
C GLY A 111 -22.83 4.62 -7.01
N VAL A 112 -23.55 4.40 -5.92
CA VAL A 112 -24.68 3.46 -5.87
C VAL A 112 -25.96 4.24 -5.61
N GLY A 113 -26.92 4.17 -6.53
CA GLY A 113 -28.26 4.73 -6.34
C GLY A 113 -29.12 3.87 -5.40
N ARG A 114 -30.28 4.38 -4.99
CA ARG A 114 -31.20 3.68 -4.06
C ARG A 114 -31.54 2.25 -4.51
N ASP A 115 -31.86 2.08 -5.78
CA ASP A 115 -32.25 0.79 -6.35
C ASP A 115 -31.08 -0.21 -6.37
N GLY A 116 -29.83 0.28 -6.34
CA GLY A 116 -28.64 -0.56 -6.29
C GLY A 116 -28.50 -1.36 -4.99
N PHE A 117 -29.19 -0.96 -3.92
CA PHE A 117 -29.25 -1.71 -2.67
C PHE A 117 -30.36 -2.78 -2.65
N ALA A 118 -31.29 -2.73 -3.60
CA ALA A 118 -32.43 -3.65 -3.65
C ALA A 118 -32.10 -5.00 -4.32
N TRP A 119 -30.95 -5.10 -5.01
CA TRP A 119 -30.55 -6.30 -5.73
C TRP A 119 -29.21 -6.86 -5.22
N ALA A 120 -29.17 -8.18 -5.08
CA ALA A 120 -27.96 -8.94 -4.85
C ALA A 120 -28.03 -10.27 -5.62
N GLY A 121 -26.91 -10.73 -6.15
CA GLY A 121 -26.84 -12.01 -6.85
C GLY A 121 -25.72 -12.06 -7.88
N GLN A 122 -25.76 -13.10 -8.70
CA GLN A 122 -24.85 -13.27 -9.83
C GLN A 122 -25.51 -12.76 -11.11
N GLY A 123 -24.75 -12.03 -11.91
CA GLY A 123 -25.18 -11.52 -13.21
C GLY A 123 -24.14 -11.82 -14.28
N HIS A 124 -24.59 -11.90 -15.53
CA HIS A 124 -23.72 -12.07 -16.68
C HIS A 124 -23.75 -10.80 -17.55
N ILE A 125 -22.58 -10.18 -17.76
CA ILE A 125 -22.43 -9.03 -18.66
C ILE A 125 -22.48 -9.55 -20.10
N ALA A 126 -23.68 -9.58 -20.68
CA ALA A 126 -23.93 -10.15 -22.00
C ALA A 126 -23.34 -9.33 -23.17
N TYR A 127 -23.28 -8.01 -23.03
CA TYR A 127 -22.73 -7.13 -24.06
C TYR A 127 -22.20 -5.83 -23.48
N LYS A 128 -21.33 -5.16 -24.24
CA LYS A 128 -20.81 -3.82 -23.97
C LYS A 128 -20.95 -2.99 -25.25
N ARG A 129 -21.14 -1.69 -25.11
CA ARG A 129 -21.19 -0.74 -26.22
C ARG A 129 -20.45 0.52 -25.83
N GLU A 130 -19.73 1.09 -26.78
CA GLU A 130 -19.13 2.41 -26.65
C GLU A 130 -20.22 3.48 -26.88
N TRP A 131 -20.17 4.56 -26.08
CA TRP A 131 -21.09 5.69 -26.13
C TRP A 131 -22.58 5.31 -26.35
N PRO A 132 -23.17 4.44 -25.52
CA PRO A 132 -24.53 3.98 -25.72
C PRO A 132 -25.53 5.10 -25.46
N ARG A 133 -26.60 5.13 -26.24
CA ARG A 133 -27.76 5.99 -25.94
C ARG A 133 -28.48 5.46 -24.69
N TRP A 134 -28.64 6.29 -23.67
CA TRP A 134 -29.46 5.99 -22.50
C TRP A 134 -30.94 6.23 -22.79
N ARG A 135 -31.80 5.31 -22.35
CA ARG A 135 -33.26 5.45 -22.38
C ARG A 135 -33.79 5.28 -20.96
N PRO A 136 -34.49 6.28 -20.40
CA PRO A 136 -35.09 6.14 -19.08
C PRO A 136 -36.15 5.01 -19.10
N PRO A 137 -36.31 4.27 -17.99
CA PRO A 137 -37.44 3.38 -17.78
C PRO A 137 -38.77 4.12 -17.86
N ASN A 138 -39.84 3.45 -18.30
CA ASN A 138 -41.18 4.03 -18.40
C ASN A 138 -41.67 4.61 -17.06
N GLU A 139 -41.34 3.95 -15.94
CA GLU A 139 -41.67 4.42 -14.59
C GLU A 139 -41.03 5.75 -14.22
N MET A 140 -39.91 6.14 -14.85
CA MET A 140 -39.29 7.45 -14.66
C MET A 140 -39.94 8.53 -15.52
N VAL A 141 -40.48 8.17 -16.69
CA VAL A 141 -41.12 9.10 -17.63
C VAL A 141 -42.53 9.49 -17.18
N ALA A 142 -43.24 8.59 -16.51
CA ALA A 142 -44.63 8.80 -16.09
C ALA A 142 -44.80 9.70 -14.84
N ARG A 143 -43.73 10.33 -14.34
CA ARG A 143 -43.70 11.10 -13.09
C ARG A 143 -43.85 12.60 -13.32
#